data_AF-A0AAP3YAQ7-F1
#
_entry.id   AF-A0AAP3YAQ7-F1
#
_cell.length_a   1.000
_cell.length_b   1.000
_cell.length_c   1.000
_cell.angle_alpha   90.00
_cell.angle_beta   90.00
_cell.angle_gamma   90.00
#
_symmetry.space_group_name_H-M   'P 1'
#
loop_
_entity.id
_entity.type
_entity.pdbx_description
1 polymer ?
#
loop_
_entity_poly.entity_id
_entity_poly.type
_entity_poly.pdbx_seq_one_letter_code
_entity_poly.pdbx_strand_id
1 'polypeptide(L)'
;MFTAEERDQKELEKELHKLEFQIFRMRENLIDVSKDARVLGIDQSNNDDWIIVSSIDDGQTCKIMLTDCESAYRGRGCFSLIASYYDNAIHIGDIKGPPNHGYGSICMKFLKHIAREQNIPKVTGDIAKRDWDHVDRLVHFYEKHHFDVWIDNDTQSGGIKWVDL
;
A
#
# COMPACT_ATOMS: atom_id res chain seq x y z
N MET A 1 8.07 -16.45 -40.68
CA MET A 1 6.82 -16.32 -39.90
C MET A 1 6.95 -17.34 -38.79
N PHE A 2 7.08 -16.94 -37.52
CA PHE A 2 7.30 -17.87 -36.41
C PHE A 2 6.08 -18.75 -36.17
N THR A 3 6.30 -20.01 -35.80
CA THR A 3 5.25 -20.97 -35.42
C THR A 3 4.59 -20.56 -34.09
N ALA A 4 3.42 -21.12 -33.77
CA ALA A 4 2.72 -20.82 -32.51
C ALA A 4 3.56 -21.23 -31.29
N GLU A 5 4.25 -22.36 -31.35
CA GLU A 5 5.14 -22.86 -30.29
C GLU A 5 6.40 -21.99 -30.12
N GLU A 6 7.00 -21.50 -31.22
CA GLU A 6 8.13 -20.56 -31.16
C GLU A 6 7.74 -19.18 -30.60
N ARG A 7 6.48 -18.76 -30.78
CA ARG A 7 5.95 -17.52 -30.19
C ARG A 7 5.75 -17.69 -28.69
N ASP A 8 5.20 -18.82 -28.27
CA ASP A 8 4.98 -19.19 -26.88
C ASP A 8 6.30 -19.24 -26.11
N GLN A 9 7.32 -19.93 -26.65
CA GLN A 9 8.65 -20.00 -26.03
C GLN A 9 9.32 -18.62 -25.87
N LYS A 10 9.21 -17.75 -26.87
CA LYS A 10 9.78 -16.38 -26.80
C LYS A 10 9.05 -15.49 -25.79
N GLU A 11 7.77 -15.74 -25.57
CA GLU A 11 6.98 -15.02 -24.58
C GLU A 11 7.39 -15.45 -23.17
N LEU A 12 7.49 -16.75 -22.94
CA LEU A 12 8.07 -17.34 -21.72
C LEU A 12 9.48 -16.82 -21.40
N GLU A 13 10.37 -16.76 -22.40
CA GLU A 13 11.73 -16.22 -22.21
C GLU A 13 11.72 -14.74 -21.78
N LYS A 14 10.80 -13.93 -22.33
CA LYS A 14 10.65 -12.52 -21.94
C LYS A 14 10.12 -12.38 -20.53
N GLU A 15 9.12 -13.18 -20.14
CA GLU A 15 8.57 -13.18 -18.79
C GLU A 15 9.63 -13.58 -17.77
N LEU A 16 10.41 -14.63 -18.06
CA LEU A 16 11.53 -15.04 -17.22
C LEU A 16 12.55 -13.91 -17.06
N HIS A 17 12.96 -13.26 -18.15
CA HIS A 17 13.88 -12.13 -18.10
C HIS A 17 13.32 -10.96 -17.28
N LYS A 18 12.02 -10.67 -17.40
CA LYS A 18 11.34 -9.63 -16.59
C LYS A 18 11.42 -9.99 -15.10
N LEU A 19 11.11 -11.23 -14.75
CA LEU A 19 11.17 -11.72 -13.36
C LEU A 19 12.59 -11.66 -12.79
N GLU A 20 13.59 -12.14 -13.54
CA GLU A 20 15.00 -12.05 -13.14
C GLU A 20 15.39 -10.60 -12.84
N PHE A 21 15.05 -9.68 -13.75
CA PHE A 21 15.33 -8.26 -13.56
C PHE A 21 14.66 -7.71 -12.30
N GLN A 22 13.37 -8.01 -12.08
CA GLN A 22 12.68 -7.57 -10.87
C GLN A 22 13.32 -8.14 -9.60
N ILE A 23 13.80 -9.39 -9.61
CA ILE A 23 14.50 -9.99 -8.47
C ILE A 23 15.82 -9.26 -8.19
N PHE A 24 16.60 -8.95 -9.23
CA PHE A 24 17.84 -8.17 -9.07
C PHE A 24 17.54 -6.79 -8.49
N ARG A 25 16.53 -6.09 -9.02
CA ARG A 25 16.06 -4.80 -8.51
C ARG A 25 15.60 -4.88 -7.06
N MET A 26 14.84 -5.90 -6.72
CA MET A 26 14.35 -6.10 -5.36
C MET A 26 15.52 -6.25 -4.38
N ARG A 27 16.57 -7.00 -4.74
CA ARG A 27 17.76 -7.16 -3.89
C ARG A 27 18.49 -5.83 -3.66
N GLU A 28 18.68 -5.03 -4.71
CA GLU A 28 19.30 -3.69 -4.61
C GLU A 28 18.43 -2.74 -3.78
N ASN A 29 17.16 -2.61 -4.16
CA ASN A 29 16.22 -1.70 -3.52
C ASN A 29 16.00 -2.05 -2.05
N LEU A 30 16.00 -3.33 -1.66
CA LEU A 30 15.84 -3.74 -0.26
C LEU A 30 17.01 -3.23 0.60
N ILE A 31 18.24 -3.33 0.09
CA ILE A 31 19.42 -2.80 0.78
C ILE A 31 19.30 -1.28 0.92
N ASP A 32 18.94 -0.58 -0.15
CA ASP A 32 18.87 0.88 -0.11
C ASP A 32 17.71 1.40 0.75
N VAL A 33 16.52 0.81 0.65
CA VAL A 33 15.37 1.15 1.50
C VAL A 33 15.69 0.91 2.97
N SER A 34 16.38 -0.18 3.31
CA SER A 34 16.73 -0.52 4.70
C SER A 34 17.66 0.49 5.38
N LYS A 35 18.32 1.37 4.62
CA LYS A 35 19.17 2.44 5.16
C LYS A 35 18.34 3.58 5.74
N ASP A 36 17.16 3.83 5.18
CA ASP A 36 16.31 4.98 5.50
C ASP A 36 15.05 4.61 6.29
N ALA A 37 14.59 3.36 6.19
CA ALA A 37 13.30 2.91 6.73
C ALA A 37 13.36 1.44 7.20
N ARG A 38 12.45 1.07 8.11
CA ARG A 38 12.26 -0.33 8.52
C ARG A 38 11.53 -1.08 7.40
N VAL A 39 12.13 -2.12 6.85
CA VAL A 39 11.45 -3.00 5.90
C VAL A 39 10.44 -3.86 6.66
N LEU A 40 9.18 -3.84 6.23
CA LEU A 40 8.08 -4.63 6.81
C LEU A 40 7.89 -5.95 6.06
N GLY A 41 8.14 -5.95 4.76
CA GLY A 41 7.98 -7.14 3.94
C GLY A 41 7.98 -6.84 2.45
N ILE A 42 7.57 -7.84 1.68
CA ILE A 42 7.42 -7.78 0.22
C ILE A 42 6.01 -8.29 -0.10
N ASP A 43 5.36 -7.68 -1.09
CA ASP A 43 4.05 -8.10 -1.61
C ASP A 43 4.00 -7.90 -3.13
N GLN A 44 2.92 -8.32 -3.78
CA GLN A 44 2.73 -8.15 -5.22
C GLN A 44 1.60 -7.16 -5.53
N SER A 45 1.82 -6.35 -6.57
CA SER A 45 0.81 -5.44 -7.12
C SER A 45 -0.27 -6.21 -7.90
N ASN A 46 -1.34 -5.52 -8.32
CA ASN A 46 -2.34 -6.11 -9.21
C ASN A 46 -1.78 -6.48 -10.60
N ASN A 47 -0.59 -6.00 -10.94
CA ASN A 47 0.10 -6.25 -12.22
C ASN A 47 1.24 -7.26 -12.05
N ASP A 48 1.26 -8.01 -10.94
CA ASP A 48 2.29 -8.99 -10.57
C ASP A 48 3.69 -8.39 -10.32
N ASP A 49 3.79 -7.06 -10.19
CA ASP A 49 5.06 -6.41 -9.88
C ASP A 49 5.39 -6.55 -8.40
N TRP A 50 6.64 -6.93 -8.10
CA TRP A 50 7.12 -7.03 -6.73
C TRP A 50 7.28 -5.65 -6.07
N ILE A 51 6.69 -5.52 -4.88
CA ILE A 51 6.65 -4.29 -4.09
C ILE A 51 7.32 -4.52 -2.74
N ILE A 52 8.29 -3.69 -2.42
CA ILE A 52 8.88 -3.64 -1.07
C ILE A 52 8.03 -2.71 -0.21
N VAL A 53 7.63 -3.21 0.95
CA VAL A 53 6.87 -2.45 1.95
C VAL A 53 7.81 -2.05 3.08
N SER A 54 7.83 -0.75 3.39
CA SER A 54 8.67 -0.19 4.44
C SER A 54 7.88 0.79 5.30
N SER A 55 8.39 1.08 6.51
CA SER A 55 7.82 2.08 7.40
C SER A 55 8.87 3.02 7.97
N ILE A 56 8.48 4.27 8.12
CA ILE A 56 9.14 5.25 8.98
C ILE A 56 8.19 5.54 10.13
N ASP A 57 8.65 5.35 11.35
CA ASP A 57 7.85 5.49 12.56
C ASP A 57 8.65 6.26 13.61
N ASP A 58 8.09 7.36 14.10
CA ASP A 58 8.71 8.23 15.13
C ASP A 58 8.00 8.13 16.50
N GLY A 59 7.07 7.19 16.65
CA GLY A 59 6.24 7.00 17.84
C GLY A 59 5.02 7.92 17.92
N GLN A 60 4.92 8.94 17.07
CA GLN A 60 3.73 9.80 16.93
C GLN A 60 3.03 9.56 15.60
N THR A 61 3.79 9.31 14.56
CA THR A 61 3.34 9.05 13.20
C THR A 61 3.96 7.78 12.66
N CYS A 62 3.16 7.05 11.88
CA CYS A 62 3.59 5.88 11.14
C CYS A 62 3.33 6.14 9.66
N LYS A 63 4.40 6.10 8.88
CA LYS A 63 4.33 6.23 7.42
C LYS A 63 4.71 4.91 6.78
N ILE A 64 3.76 4.26 6.12
CA ILE A 64 4.00 3.07 5.29
C ILE A 64 4.30 3.54 3.87
N MET A 65 5.37 3.02 3.28
CA MET A 65 5.81 3.35 1.92
C MET A 65 5.97 2.09 1.09
N LEU A 66 5.58 2.19 -0.18
CA LEU A 66 5.77 1.13 -1.17
C LEU A 66 6.83 1.55 -2.18
N THR A 67 7.72 0.63 -2.51
CA THR A 67 8.75 0.80 -3.54
C THR A 67 8.60 -0.31 -4.56
N ASP A 68 8.35 0.04 -5.83
CA ASP A 68 8.34 -0.94 -6.91
C ASP A 68 9.73 -1.48 -7.21
N CYS A 69 9.79 -2.71 -7.71
CA CYS A 69 11.04 -3.34 -8.16
C CYS A 69 11.18 -3.27 -9.69
N GLU A 70 10.45 -2.39 -10.37
CA GLU A 70 10.67 -2.09 -11.79
C GLU A 70 11.73 -1.00 -11.97
N SER A 71 11.79 -0.06 -11.03
CA SER A 71 12.73 1.05 -11.04
C SER A 71 13.71 0.99 -9.86
N ALA A 72 14.85 1.68 -9.99
CA ALA A 72 15.82 1.80 -8.91
C ALA A 72 15.29 2.77 -7.84
N TYR A 73 15.42 2.41 -6.56
CA TYR A 73 15.04 3.26 -5.44
C TYR A 73 15.95 4.50 -5.39
N ARG A 74 15.33 5.69 -5.25
CA ARG A 74 16.04 6.99 -5.20
C ARG A 74 15.64 7.82 -3.98
N GLY A 75 15.38 7.17 -2.85
CA GLY A 75 15.00 7.84 -1.61
C GLY A 75 13.51 8.20 -1.47
N ARG A 76 12.66 7.74 -2.40
CA ARG A 76 11.20 7.93 -2.32
C ARG A 76 10.47 6.73 -2.90
N GLY A 77 9.47 6.24 -2.17
CA GLY A 77 8.54 5.21 -2.64
C GLY A 77 7.52 5.75 -3.64
N CYS A 78 6.93 4.87 -4.46
CA CYS A 78 5.92 5.20 -5.45
C CYS A 78 4.52 5.42 -4.84
N PHE A 79 4.29 4.95 -3.61
CA PHE A 79 3.04 5.11 -2.87
C PHE A 79 3.33 5.25 -1.37
N SER A 80 2.47 5.95 -0.64
CA SER A 80 2.58 6.06 0.81
C SER A 80 1.23 6.21 1.51
N LEU A 81 1.13 5.61 2.69
CA LEU A 81 0.08 5.87 3.67
C LEU A 81 0.70 6.55 4.88
N ILE A 82 0.06 7.63 5.34
CA ILE A 82 0.48 8.39 6.52
C ILE A 82 -0.61 8.25 7.58
N ALA A 83 -0.22 7.81 8.77
CA ALA A 83 -1.08 7.70 9.92
C ALA A 83 -0.43 8.29 11.17
N SER A 84 -1.25 8.63 12.16
CA SER A 84 -0.82 9.10 13.48
C SER A 84 -1.34 8.17 14.58
N TYR A 85 -0.60 8.07 15.67
CA TYR A 85 -1.04 7.37 16.87
C TYR A 85 -1.84 8.32 17.74
N TYR A 86 -3.09 7.99 18.02
CA TYR A 86 -3.98 8.82 18.84
C TYR A 86 -4.99 7.96 19.60
N ASP A 87 -5.15 8.17 20.90
CA ASP A 87 -6.18 7.51 21.73
C ASP A 87 -6.28 5.98 21.53
N ASN A 88 -5.14 5.28 21.64
CA ASN A 88 -5.03 3.85 21.37
C ASN A 88 -5.61 3.45 20.01
N ALA A 89 -5.42 4.30 19.01
CA ALA A 89 -5.79 4.07 17.62
C ALA A 89 -4.61 4.41 16.71
N ILE A 90 -4.61 3.80 15.54
CA ILE A 90 -3.88 4.33 14.39
C ILE A 90 -4.88 5.12 13.53
N HIS A 91 -4.70 6.42 13.42
CA HIS A 91 -5.56 7.30 12.63
C HIS A 91 -4.92 7.59 11.27
N ILE A 92 -5.53 7.10 10.19
CA ILE A 92 -5.12 7.34 8.81
C ILE A 92 -5.40 8.80 8.47
N GLY A 93 -4.34 9.56 8.19
CA GLY A 93 -4.45 10.96 7.79
C GLY A 93 -4.47 11.16 6.28
N ASP A 94 -3.66 10.39 5.55
CA ASP A 94 -3.52 10.56 4.10
C ASP A 94 -3.04 9.29 3.39
N ILE A 95 -3.49 9.09 2.15
CA ILE A 95 -3.06 8.01 1.27
C ILE A 95 -2.70 8.63 -0.08
N LYS A 96 -1.42 8.54 -0.45
CA LYS A 96 -0.87 9.19 -1.65
C LYS A 96 -0.25 8.19 -2.61
N GLY A 97 -0.59 8.35 -3.87
CA GLY A 97 0.07 7.66 -4.97
C GLY A 97 -0.90 7.31 -6.10
N PRO A 98 -0.43 6.59 -7.12
CA PRO A 98 -1.25 6.27 -8.27
C PRO A 98 -2.38 5.30 -7.90
N PRO A 99 -3.62 5.54 -8.37
CA PRO A 99 -4.73 4.62 -8.17
C PRO A 99 -4.58 3.34 -8.99
N ASN A 100 -5.35 2.30 -8.66
CA ASN A 100 -5.55 1.09 -9.48
C ASN A 100 -4.36 0.12 -9.64
N HIS A 101 -3.30 0.25 -8.83
CA HIS A 101 -2.18 -0.71 -8.80
C HIS A 101 -2.26 -1.77 -7.68
N GLY A 102 -3.32 -1.75 -6.86
CA GLY A 102 -3.42 -2.62 -5.66
C GLY A 102 -2.67 -2.09 -4.42
N TYR A 103 -1.90 -1.02 -4.57
CA TYR A 103 -1.08 -0.41 -3.52
C TYR A 103 -1.82 -0.04 -2.24
N GLY A 104 -3.02 0.54 -2.34
CA GLY A 104 -3.85 0.82 -1.17
C GLY A 104 -4.16 -0.44 -0.35
N SER A 105 -4.45 -1.56 -1.03
CA SER A 105 -4.73 -2.84 -0.38
C SER A 105 -3.50 -3.39 0.36
N ILE A 106 -2.31 -3.25 -0.24
CA ILE A 106 -1.04 -3.64 0.38
C ILE A 106 -0.83 -2.80 1.65
N CYS A 107 -0.96 -1.47 1.56
CA CYS A 107 -0.84 -0.61 2.74
C CYS A 107 -1.84 -0.97 3.84
N MET A 108 -3.11 -1.28 3.52
CA MET A 108 -4.11 -1.69 4.52
C MET A 108 -3.73 -2.98 5.23
N LYS A 109 -3.24 -3.98 4.48
CA LYS A 109 -2.78 -5.26 5.04
C LYS A 109 -1.66 -5.03 6.05
N PHE A 110 -0.64 -4.25 5.69
CA PHE A 110 0.50 -3.98 6.56
C PHE A 110 0.15 -3.03 7.72
N LEU A 111 -0.75 -2.07 7.53
CA LEU A 111 -1.24 -1.20 8.60
C LEU A 111 -1.94 -1.98 9.71
N LYS A 112 -2.80 -2.93 9.34
CA LYS A 112 -3.45 -3.83 10.31
C LYS A 112 -2.45 -4.76 11.00
N HIS A 113 -1.42 -5.19 10.30
CA HIS A 113 -0.34 -5.95 10.91
C HIS A 113 0.41 -5.12 11.96
N ILE A 114 0.76 -3.87 11.65
CA ILE A 114 1.38 -2.94 12.61
C ILE A 114 0.47 -2.72 13.82
N ALA A 115 -0.84 -2.49 13.60
CA ALA A 115 -1.80 -2.33 14.70
C ALA A 115 -1.77 -3.55 15.65
N ARG A 116 -1.75 -4.76 15.10
CA ARG A 116 -1.64 -6.01 15.88
C ARG A 116 -0.30 -6.16 16.58
N GLU A 117 0.81 -5.93 15.89
CA GLU A 117 2.16 -5.99 16.48
C GLU A 117 2.29 -5.05 17.68
N GLN A 118 1.64 -3.89 17.63
CA GLN A 118 1.69 -2.87 18.68
C GLN A 118 0.55 -2.98 19.70
N ASN A 119 -0.32 -3.99 19.60
CA ASN A 119 -1.51 -4.16 20.44
C ASN A 119 -2.45 -2.95 20.42
N ILE A 120 -2.57 -2.29 19.27
CA ILE A 120 -3.49 -1.18 19.04
C ILE A 120 -4.82 -1.75 18.50
N PRO A 121 -5.94 -1.62 19.25
CA PRO A 121 -7.16 -2.35 18.95
C PRO A 121 -7.97 -1.78 17.77
N LYS A 122 -7.68 -0.55 17.32
CA LYS A 122 -8.50 0.14 16.33
C LYS A 122 -7.68 0.96 15.35
N VAL A 123 -8.16 1.01 14.11
CA VAL A 123 -7.68 1.92 13.06
C VAL A 123 -8.84 2.83 12.67
N THR A 124 -8.60 4.13 12.55
CA THR A 124 -9.63 5.13 12.23
C THR A 124 -9.17 6.04 11.10
N GLY A 125 -10.06 6.89 10.58
CA GLY A 125 -9.70 7.94 9.62
C GLY A 125 -10.92 8.80 9.31
N ASP A 126 -10.69 9.99 8.78
CA ASP A 126 -11.74 10.93 8.40
C ASP A 126 -12.01 10.90 6.90
N ILE A 127 -13.28 11.08 6.53
CA ILE A 127 -13.70 11.37 5.17
C ILE A 127 -14.21 12.81 5.17
N ALA A 128 -13.52 13.70 4.48
CA ALA A 128 -13.79 15.13 4.51
C ALA A 128 -14.43 15.60 3.20
N LYS A 129 -14.97 16.81 3.20
CA LYS A 129 -15.58 17.46 2.04
C LYS A 129 -14.69 17.47 0.77
N ARG A 130 -13.36 17.47 0.93
CA ARG A 130 -12.40 17.40 -0.20
C ARG A 130 -12.45 16.06 -0.95
N ASP A 131 -12.96 15.02 -0.31
CA ASP A 131 -13.01 13.66 -0.82
C ASP A 131 -14.32 13.38 -1.58
N TRP A 132 -15.26 14.35 -1.60
CA TRP A 132 -16.63 14.16 -2.08
C TRP A 132 -16.74 13.78 -3.56
N ASP A 133 -15.82 14.28 -4.39
CA ASP A 133 -15.78 13.96 -5.82
C ASP A 133 -15.54 12.46 -6.10
N HIS A 134 -15.07 11.72 -5.10
CA HIS A 134 -14.78 10.29 -5.19
C HIS A 134 -15.13 9.52 -3.90
N VAL A 135 -16.11 10.01 -3.14
CA VAL A 135 -16.49 9.41 -1.84
C VAL A 135 -16.98 7.98 -1.99
N ASP A 136 -17.79 7.68 -3.01
CA ASP A 136 -18.30 6.31 -3.26
C ASP A 136 -17.16 5.31 -3.46
N ARG A 137 -16.10 5.74 -4.14
CA ARG A 137 -14.91 4.92 -4.36
C ARG A 137 -14.15 4.68 -3.06
N LEU A 138 -14.06 5.68 -2.18
CA LEU A 138 -13.43 5.55 -0.87
C LEU A 138 -14.23 4.62 0.04
N VAL A 139 -15.55 4.79 0.09
CA VAL A 139 -16.47 3.91 0.83
C VAL A 139 -16.26 2.47 0.39
N HIS A 140 -16.34 2.21 -0.92
CA HIS A 140 -16.13 0.87 -1.46
C HIS A 140 -14.74 0.31 -1.14
N PHE A 141 -13.70 1.13 -1.20
CA PHE A 141 -12.34 0.73 -0.85
C PHE A 141 -12.22 0.32 0.62
N TYR A 142 -12.73 1.12 1.56
CA TYR A 142 -12.63 0.85 2.98
C TYR A 142 -13.51 -0.33 3.41
N GLU A 143 -14.73 -0.44 2.89
CA GLU A 143 -15.63 -1.58 3.12
C GLU A 143 -15.03 -2.90 2.61
N LYS A 144 -14.40 -2.89 1.43
CA LYS A 144 -13.64 -4.04 0.90
C LYS A 144 -12.55 -4.49 1.88
N HIS A 145 -11.99 -3.56 2.65
CA HIS A 145 -11.01 -3.84 3.69
C HIS A 145 -11.63 -4.01 5.08
N HIS A 146 -12.93 -4.28 5.17
CA HIS A 146 -13.66 -4.54 6.42
C HIS A 146 -13.62 -3.39 7.43
N PHE A 147 -13.57 -2.14 6.95
CA PHE A 147 -13.84 -0.99 7.80
C PHE A 147 -15.35 -0.73 7.83
N ASP A 148 -15.85 -0.35 9.00
CA ASP A 148 -17.13 0.33 9.13
C ASP A 148 -16.96 1.77 8.62
N VAL A 149 -17.85 2.19 7.73
CA VAL A 149 -17.80 3.53 7.12
C VAL A 149 -19.11 4.26 7.45
N TRP A 150 -19.00 5.52 7.89
CA TRP A 150 -20.16 6.39 8.08
C TRP A 150 -19.98 7.67 7.29
N ILE A 151 -21.06 8.12 6.63
CA ILE A 151 -21.09 9.33 5.80
C ILE A 151 -22.31 10.16 6.20
N ASP A 152 -22.10 11.45 6.41
CA ASP A 152 -23.12 12.47 6.55
C ASP A 152 -23.11 13.35 5.30
N ASN A 153 -24.16 13.22 4.50
CA ASN A 153 -24.32 13.94 3.25
C ASN A 153 -24.63 15.43 3.44
N ASP A 154 -25.22 15.81 4.57
CA ASP A 154 -25.61 17.20 4.84
C ASP A 154 -24.38 18.03 5.20
N THR A 155 -23.49 17.47 6.02
CA THR A 155 -22.25 18.15 6.43
C THR A 155 -21.06 17.86 5.53
N GLN A 156 -21.21 16.94 4.57
CA GLN A 156 -20.14 16.43 3.72
C GLN A 156 -18.95 15.92 4.55
N SER A 157 -19.25 15.12 5.55
CA SER A 157 -18.28 14.57 6.48
C SER A 157 -18.53 13.08 6.73
N GLY A 158 -17.56 12.40 7.31
CA GLY A 158 -17.66 10.98 7.59
C GLY A 158 -16.38 10.45 8.18
N GLY A 159 -16.30 9.14 8.31
CA GLY A 159 -15.09 8.49 8.76
C GLY A 159 -15.17 6.99 8.65
N ILE A 160 -14.07 6.37 9.05
CA ILE A 160 -13.86 4.94 8.98
C ILE A 160 -13.39 4.42 10.33
N LYS A 161 -13.75 3.18 10.63
CA LYS A 161 -13.29 2.46 11.81
C LYS A 161 -13.10 0.99 11.49
N TRP A 162 -11.95 0.47 11.87
CA TRP A 162 -11.69 -0.96 11.92
C TRP A 162 -11.30 -1.32 13.35
N VAL A 163 -11.84 -2.42 13.85
CA VAL A 163 -11.52 -2.98 15.18
C VAL A 163 -10.97 -4.37 14.97
N ASP A 164 -9.86 -4.68 15.63
CA ASP A 164 -9.35 -6.04 15.67
C ASP A 164 -10.17 -6.83 16.70
N LEU A 165 -10.97 -7.78 16.22
CA LEU A 165 -11.86 -8.64 17.01
C LEU A 165 -11.21 -9.99 17.29
#